data_AF-A0A218PPI8-F1
#
_entry.id   AF-A0A218PPI8-F1
#
_cell.length_a   1.000
_cell.length_b   1.000
_cell.length_c   1.000
_cell.angle_alpha   90.00
_cell.angle_beta   90.00
_cell.angle_gamma   90.00
#
_symmetry.space_group_name_H-M   'P 1'
#
loop_
_entity.id
_entity.type
_entity.pdbx_description
1 polymer ?
#
loop_
_entity_poly.entity_id
_entity_poly.type
_entity_poly.pdbx_seq_one_letter_code
_entity_poly.pdbx_strand_id
1 'polypeptide(L)'
;MSKALYPDRRVLWMPFGDWQPPSTSAVHCCAAMVKALEFDCDQHIDPFECADSLIVYNEAMDEYGLIIHDGSASYLLIDHCPWCGTRLPESARDRWFDEVDALNLADDVEPPAKYFSGEWRRS
;
A
#
# COMPACT_ATOMS: atom_id res chain seq x y z
N MET A 1 2.77 19.17 2.61
CA MET A 1 1.90 19.54 3.75
C MET A 1 1.67 18.38 4.72
N SER A 2 1.43 17.17 4.24
CA SER A 2 1.16 15.98 5.04
C SER A 2 2.19 15.68 6.14
N LYS A 3 3.50 15.82 5.87
CA LYS A 3 4.57 15.64 6.88
C LYS A 3 4.47 16.54 8.12
N ALA A 4 3.87 17.73 7.99
CA ALA A 4 3.65 18.63 9.13
C ALA A 4 2.46 18.21 10.00
N LEU A 5 1.47 17.54 9.41
CA LEU A 5 0.29 17.01 10.11
C LEU A 5 0.60 15.67 10.79
N TYR A 6 1.57 14.94 10.25
CA TYR A 6 1.90 13.57 10.63
C TYR A 6 3.40 13.42 10.91
N PRO A 7 3.93 14.07 11.96
CA PRO A 7 5.37 14.08 12.23
C PRO A 7 5.91 12.68 12.59
N ASP A 8 5.11 11.88 13.28
CA ASP A 8 5.49 10.54 13.77
C ASP A 8 4.94 9.40 12.91
N ARG A 9 4.35 9.72 11.75
CA ARG A 9 3.73 8.74 10.85
C ARG A 9 4.28 8.92 9.44
N ARG A 10 4.55 7.80 8.78
CA ARG A 10 5.01 7.81 7.39
C ARG A 10 3.81 8.14 6.49
N VAL A 11 3.92 9.26 5.77
CA VAL A 11 3.05 9.57 4.62
C VAL A 11 3.77 9.04 3.39
N LEU A 12 3.10 8.16 2.67
CA LEU A 12 3.67 7.34 1.63
C LEU A 12 2.93 7.62 0.35
N TRP A 13 3.68 7.71 -0.75
CA TRP A 13 3.09 7.67 -2.08
C TRP A 13 3.13 6.22 -2.57
N MET A 14 2.08 5.81 -3.28
CA MET A 14 2.00 4.50 -3.88
C MET A 14 2.90 4.47 -5.12
N PRO A 15 4.05 3.75 -5.08
CA PRO A 15 5.11 4.00 -6.04
C PRO A 15 5.01 3.19 -7.34
N PHE A 16 3.96 2.38 -7.51
CA PHE A 16 3.92 1.33 -8.52
C PHE A 16 2.69 1.47 -9.43
N GLY A 17 2.77 2.41 -10.37
CA GLY A 17 1.77 2.56 -11.44
C GLY A 17 0.32 2.70 -10.94
N ASP A 18 -0.60 2.20 -11.76
CA ASP A 18 -2.03 2.20 -11.45
C ASP A 18 -2.35 1.23 -10.30
N TRP A 19 -3.32 1.60 -9.47
CA TRP A 19 -3.76 0.72 -8.39
C TRP A 19 -4.31 -0.61 -8.92
N GLN A 20 -4.02 -1.68 -8.19
CA GLN A 20 -4.55 -3.02 -8.44
C GLN A 20 -5.21 -3.55 -7.16
N PRO A 21 -6.34 -4.27 -7.27
CA PRO A 21 -6.96 -4.91 -6.12
C PRO A 21 -6.03 -5.95 -5.49
N PRO A 22 -6.14 -6.20 -4.17
CA PRO A 22 -5.39 -7.25 -3.51
C PRO A 22 -5.54 -8.60 -4.22
N SER A 23 -4.44 -9.34 -4.36
CA SER A 23 -4.47 -10.66 -4.98
C SER A 23 -5.31 -11.64 -4.14
N THR A 24 -5.83 -12.68 -4.78
CA THR A 24 -6.56 -13.76 -4.08
C THR A 24 -5.70 -14.53 -3.08
N SER A 25 -4.37 -14.37 -3.13
CA SER A 25 -3.43 -14.95 -2.18
C SER A 25 -3.17 -14.07 -0.96
N ALA A 26 -3.62 -12.81 -0.98
CA ALA A 26 -3.47 -11.89 0.13
C ALA A 26 -4.33 -12.34 1.32
N VAL A 27 -3.72 -12.42 2.50
CA VAL A 27 -4.39 -12.77 3.74
C VAL A 27 -4.51 -11.52 4.60
N HIS A 28 -5.75 -11.15 4.92
CA HIS A 28 -6.05 -9.98 5.72
C HIS A 28 -6.44 -10.36 7.16
N CYS A 29 -6.15 -9.46 8.09
CA CYS A 29 -6.36 -9.64 9.52
C CYS A 29 -7.77 -10.09 9.94
N CYS A 30 -8.82 -9.56 9.31
CA CYS A 30 -10.20 -9.89 9.67
C CYS A 30 -11.17 -9.66 8.50
N ALA A 31 -12.37 -10.26 8.59
CA ALA A 31 -13.39 -10.14 7.55
C ALA A 31 -13.84 -8.69 7.28
N ALA A 32 -13.82 -7.82 8.29
CA ALA A 32 -14.16 -6.41 8.11
C ALA A 32 -13.10 -5.66 7.28
N MET A 33 -11.82 -6.01 7.45
CA MET A 33 -10.74 -5.45 6.63
C MET A 33 -10.80 -5.96 5.19
N VAL A 34 -11.13 -7.25 4.99
CA VAL A 34 -11.37 -7.80 3.64
C VAL A 34 -12.44 -6.97 2.91
N LYS A 35 -13.61 -6.80 3.54
CA LYS A 35 -14.71 -6.02 2.96
C LYS A 35 -14.37 -4.55 2.69
N ALA A 36 -13.51 -3.95 3.52
CA ALA A 36 -13.10 -2.57 3.31
C ALA A 36 -12.06 -2.40 2.19
N LEU A 37 -11.40 -3.48 1.78
CA LEU A 37 -10.46 -3.52 0.65
C LEU A 37 -11.12 -3.98 -0.65
N GLU A 38 -12.32 -4.55 -0.57
CA GLU A 38 -13.18 -4.74 -1.73
C GLU A 38 -13.60 -3.36 -2.24
N PHE A 39 -13.05 -2.96 -3.39
CA PHE A 39 -13.40 -1.71 -4.04
C PHE A 39 -14.34 -1.98 -5.21
N ASP A 40 -15.56 -1.48 -5.10
CA ASP A 40 -16.61 -1.54 -6.13
C ASP A 40 -17.34 -0.20 -6.14
N CYS A 41 -17.05 0.63 -7.13
CA CYS A 41 -17.62 1.97 -7.27
C CYS A 41 -18.07 2.21 -8.72
N ASP A 42 -19.35 2.53 -8.91
CA ASP A 42 -19.91 2.82 -10.24
C ASP A 42 -19.32 4.09 -10.90
N GLN A 43 -18.62 4.92 -10.12
CA GLN A 43 -18.13 6.24 -10.54
C GLN A 43 -16.61 6.33 -10.68
N HIS A 44 -15.86 5.45 -10.01
CA HIS A 44 -14.41 5.54 -9.92
C HIS A 44 -13.79 4.16 -10.12
N ILE A 45 -12.70 4.10 -10.88
CA ILE A 45 -11.94 2.86 -11.12
C ILE A 45 -10.81 2.72 -10.10
N ASP A 46 -10.31 3.84 -9.57
CA ASP A 46 -9.24 3.91 -8.61
C ASP A 46 -9.76 4.31 -7.21
N PRO A 47 -9.47 3.55 -6.13
CA PRO A 47 -9.85 3.94 -4.77
C PRO A 47 -9.27 5.28 -4.32
N PHE A 48 -8.13 5.72 -4.85
CA PHE A 48 -7.55 7.03 -4.53
C PHE A 48 -8.36 8.21 -5.10
N GLU A 49 -9.24 7.95 -6.07
CA GLU A 49 -10.16 8.94 -6.63
C GLU A 49 -11.53 8.94 -5.93
N CYS A 50 -11.81 7.91 -5.12
CA CYS A 50 -13.10 7.73 -4.47
C CYS A 50 -13.05 8.15 -2.99
N ALA A 51 -13.76 9.23 -2.64
CA ALA A 51 -13.82 9.74 -1.26
C ALA A 51 -14.38 8.73 -0.23
N ASP A 52 -15.15 7.73 -0.69
CA ASP A 52 -15.70 6.67 0.15
C ASP A 52 -14.72 5.52 0.41
N SER A 53 -13.61 5.44 -0.34
CA SER A 53 -12.54 4.50 -0.07
C SER A 53 -11.64 5.03 1.05
N LEU A 54 -11.52 4.27 2.14
CA LEU A 54 -10.82 4.74 3.34
C LEU A 54 -9.43 4.15 3.51
N ILE A 55 -9.22 2.92 3.03
CA ILE A 55 -7.97 2.20 3.20
C ILE A 55 -7.46 1.62 1.88
N VAL A 56 -6.16 1.42 1.83
CA VAL A 56 -5.49 0.70 0.75
C VAL A 56 -4.58 -0.38 1.33
N TYR A 57 -4.34 -1.44 0.56
CA TYR A 57 -3.32 -2.43 0.83
C TYR A 57 -2.27 -2.39 -0.29
N ASN A 58 -1.03 -2.14 0.08
CA ASN A 58 0.12 -2.25 -0.82
C ASN A 58 0.73 -3.64 -0.66
N GLU A 59 0.36 -4.56 -1.55
CA GLU A 59 0.72 -5.96 -1.45
C GLU A 59 2.23 -6.22 -1.62
N ALA A 60 2.89 -5.44 -2.46
CA ALA A 60 4.33 -5.53 -2.67
C ALA A 60 5.09 -5.24 -1.37
N MET A 61 4.64 -4.27 -0.58
CA MET A 61 5.29 -3.87 0.67
C MET A 61 4.63 -4.44 1.93
N ASP A 62 3.58 -5.23 1.79
CA ASP A 62 2.76 -5.78 2.89
C ASP A 62 2.22 -4.76 3.89
N GLU A 63 1.80 -3.60 3.40
CA GLU A 63 1.42 -2.50 4.27
C GLU A 63 0.04 -1.96 3.97
N TYR A 64 -0.58 -1.42 5.01
CA TYR A 64 -1.91 -0.83 4.94
C TYR A 64 -1.82 0.66 5.18
N GLY A 65 -2.64 1.41 4.47
CA GLY A 65 -2.66 2.87 4.56
C GLY A 65 -4.07 3.41 4.68
N LEU A 66 -4.21 4.55 5.37
CA LEU A 66 -5.38 5.42 5.24
C LEU A 66 -5.18 6.32 4.02
N ILE A 67 -6.09 6.29 3.08
CA ILE A 67 -5.98 7.09 1.86
C ILE A 67 -6.03 8.59 2.21
N ILE A 68 -5.12 9.37 1.62
CA ILE A 68 -5.14 10.83 1.68
C ILE A 68 -5.76 11.31 0.38
N HIS A 69 -7.01 11.76 0.45
CA HIS A 69 -7.77 12.28 -0.69
C HIS A 69 -7.33 13.70 -1.09
N ASP A 70 -6.06 13.85 -1.45
CA ASP A 70 -5.46 15.11 -1.92
C ASP A 70 -5.29 15.19 -3.44
N GLY A 71 -5.86 14.22 -4.17
CA GLY A 71 -5.73 14.07 -5.62
C GLY A 71 -4.47 13.32 -6.05
N SER A 72 -3.76 12.67 -5.12
CA SER A 72 -2.64 11.79 -5.40
C SER A 72 -2.85 10.39 -4.81
N ALA A 73 -2.07 9.41 -5.28
CA ALA A 73 -2.03 8.06 -4.70
C ALA A 73 -1.25 8.04 -3.36
N SER A 74 -1.58 8.93 -2.43
CA SER A 74 -0.91 9.05 -1.14
C SER A 74 -1.72 8.40 -0.03
N TYR A 75 -1.04 7.81 0.94
CA TYR A 75 -1.66 7.23 2.13
C TYR A 75 -0.80 7.42 3.38
N LEU A 76 -1.46 7.41 4.54
CA LEU A 76 -0.84 7.40 5.85
C LEU A 76 -0.71 5.97 6.36
N LEU A 77 0.51 5.52 6.64
CA LEU A 77 0.76 4.16 7.14
C LEU A 77 0.04 3.91 8.48
N ILE A 78 -0.61 2.74 8.60
CA ILE A 78 -1.23 2.27 9.85
C ILE A 78 -0.58 0.99 10.37
N ASP A 79 -0.44 0.89 11.69
CA ASP A 79 0.17 -0.28 12.35
C ASP A 79 -0.85 -1.23 12.99
N HIS A 80 -2.12 -0.84 13.04
CA HIS A 80 -3.18 -1.60 13.67
C HIS A 80 -4.42 -1.62 12.78
N CYS A 81 -5.11 -2.76 12.76
CA CYS A 81 -6.35 -2.94 12.03
C CYS A 81 -7.42 -1.97 12.58
N PRO A 82 -8.01 -1.09 11.76
CA PRO A 82 -9.04 -0.14 12.20
C PRO A 82 -10.30 -0.79 12.77
N TRP A 83 -10.54 -2.07 12.44
CA TRP A 83 -11.75 -2.79 12.84
C TRP A 83 -11.57 -3.65 14.09
N CYS A 84 -10.48 -4.40 14.20
CA CYS A 84 -10.28 -5.34 15.32
C CYS A 84 -9.14 -4.96 16.26
N GLY A 85 -8.36 -3.93 15.94
CA GLY A 85 -7.25 -3.45 16.78
C GLY A 85 -5.99 -4.32 16.77
N THR A 86 -5.99 -5.47 16.10
CA THR A 86 -4.80 -6.31 15.96
C THR A 86 -3.67 -5.54 15.28
N ARG A 87 -2.46 -5.66 15.83
CA ARG A 87 -1.24 -5.13 15.22
C ARG A 87 -1.00 -5.80 13.85
N LEU A 88 -0.80 -4.99 12.83
CA LEU A 88 -0.55 -5.43 11.46
C LEU A 88 0.91 -5.88 11.30
N PRO A 89 1.21 -6.69 10.25
CA PRO A 89 2.58 -7.06 9.92
C PRO A 89 3.48 -5.82 9.74
N GLU A 90 4.78 -6.01 9.98
CA GLU A 90 5.76 -4.98 9.68
C GLU A 90 5.88 -4.77 8.17
N SER A 91 5.93 -3.51 7.74
CA SER A 91 6.10 -3.16 6.33
C SER A 91 7.43 -3.69 5.80
N ALA A 92 7.39 -4.37 4.66
CA ALA A 92 8.56 -4.82 3.93
C ALA A 92 9.21 -3.69 3.11
N ARG A 93 8.73 -2.45 3.19
CA ARG A 93 9.19 -1.30 2.40
C ARG A 93 10.69 -1.06 2.52
N ASP A 94 11.22 -1.03 3.73
CA ASP A 94 12.65 -0.72 3.92
C ASP A 94 13.51 -1.82 3.26
N ARG A 95 13.12 -3.10 3.44
CA ARG A 95 13.74 -4.23 2.74
C ARG A 95 13.59 -4.16 1.21
N TRP A 96 12.44 -3.68 0.71
CA TRP A 96 12.21 -3.51 -0.72
C TRP A 96 13.24 -2.56 -1.32
N PHE A 97 13.45 -1.40 -0.70
CA PHE A 97 14.44 -0.42 -1.17
C PHE A 97 15.85 -0.99 -1.08
N ASP A 98 16.21 -1.64 0.03
CA ASP A 98 17.53 -2.27 0.18
C ASP A 98 17.82 -3.30 -0.93
N GLU A 99 16.86 -4.16 -1.25
CA GLU A 99 17.02 -5.17 -2.30
C GLU A 99 17.06 -4.56 -3.71
N VAL A 100 16.23 -3.57 -3.99
CA VAL A 100 16.19 -2.90 -5.30
C VAL A 100 17.47 -2.08 -5.53
N ASP A 101 17.93 -1.34 -4.52
CA ASP A 101 19.17 -0.57 -4.59
C ASP A 101 20.38 -1.51 -4.80
N ALA A 102 20.37 -2.70 -4.18
CA ALA A 102 21.41 -3.71 -4.37
C ALA A 102 21.50 -4.27 -5.80
N LEU A 103 20.45 -4.11 -6.62
CA LEU A 103 20.50 -4.46 -8.04
C LEU A 103 21.36 -3.47 -8.85
N ASN A 104 21.65 -2.28 -8.31
CA ASN A 104 22.44 -1.23 -8.95
C ASN A 104 21.95 -0.94 -10.38
N LEU A 105 20.64 -0.76 -10.51
CA LEU A 105 19.98 -0.40 -11.77
C LEU A 105 20.33 1.03 -12.15
N ALA A 106 20.34 1.34 -13.44
CA ALA A 106 20.39 2.73 -13.89
C ALA A 106 19.08 3.43 -13.52
N ASP A 107 19.12 4.76 -13.31
CA ASP A 107 17.94 5.59 -12.99
C ASP A 107 16.78 5.39 -13.99
N ASP A 108 17.15 5.05 -15.22
CA ASP A 108 16.40 4.50 -16.34
C ASP A 108 15.37 3.40 -16.17
N VAL A 109 15.73 2.51 -15.25
CA VAL A 109 15.44 1.09 -15.37
C VAL A 109 14.59 0.69 -14.20
N GLU A 110 13.37 0.27 -14.53
CA GLU A 110 12.45 -0.25 -13.54
C GLU A 110 12.99 -1.55 -12.90
N PRO A 111 12.72 -1.76 -11.60
CA PRO A 111 12.99 -3.03 -10.94
C PRO A 111 12.31 -4.22 -11.66
N PRO A 112 12.87 -5.44 -11.54
CA PRO A 112 12.23 -6.64 -12.07
C PRO A 112 10.79 -6.79 -11.58
N ALA A 113 9.90 -7.28 -12.46
CA ALA A 113 8.45 -7.32 -12.24
C ALA A 113 8.01 -7.95 -10.89
N LYS A 114 8.80 -8.91 -10.37
CA LYS A 114 8.56 -9.54 -9.07
C LYS A 114 8.45 -8.53 -7.91
N TYR A 115 9.17 -7.41 -7.97
CA TYR A 115 9.20 -6.36 -6.95
C TYR A 115 7.88 -5.56 -6.87
N PHE A 116 6.98 -5.71 -7.85
CA PHE A 116 5.66 -5.07 -7.85
C PHE A 116 4.54 -5.99 -7.34
N SER A 117 4.88 -7.15 -6.77
CA SER A 117 3.91 -8.13 -6.26
C SER A 117 4.29 -8.59 -4.85
N GLY A 118 3.39 -9.25 -4.12
CA GLY A 118 3.76 -9.88 -2.85
C GLY A 118 4.77 -11.03 -2.97
N GLU A 119 5.10 -11.49 -4.18
CA GLU A 119 5.91 -12.68 -4.40
C GLU A 119 7.37 -12.51 -3.99
N TRP A 120 7.96 -11.33 -4.21
CA TRP A 120 9.37 -11.08 -3.85
C TRP A 120 9.60 -11.19 -2.35
N ARG A 121 8.56 -10.97 -1.52
CA ARG A 121 8.69 -10.98 -0.07
C ARG A 121 9.06 -12.35 0.51
N ARG A 122 8.91 -13.41 -0.28
CA ARG A 122 9.21 -14.81 0.07
C ARG A 122 10.66 -15.23 -0.26
N SER A 123 11.46 -14.35 -0.88
CA SER A 123 12.84 -14.62 -1.29
C SER A 123 13.82 -14.61 -0.13
#